data_AF-A0A6B1FES2-F1
#
_entry.id   AF-A0A6B1FES2-F1
#
_cell.length_a   1.000
_cell.length_b   1.000
_cell.length_c   1.000
_cell.angle_alpha   90.00
_cell.angle_beta   90.00
_cell.angle_gamma   90.00
#
_symmetry.space_group_name_H-M   'P 1'
#
loop_
_entity.id
_entity.type
_entity.pdbx_description
1 polymer ?
#
loop_
_entity_poly.entity_id
_entity_poly.type
_entity_poly.pdbx_seq_one_letter_code
_entity_poly.pdbx_strand_id
1 'polypeptide(L)' 'MGKVQMNVRVDEALKKAVDECCRARGLVVSHFVREALLDRLEELEDIDDLKRIRHEPTRPLADVIRELHLDGTT' A
#
# COMPACT_ATOMS: atom_id res chain seq x y z
N MET A 1 15.00 9.49 13.57
CA MET A 1 14.36 10.24 12.45
C MET A 1 13.41 11.27 13.04
N GLY A 2 13.43 12.51 12.54
CA GLY A 2 12.63 13.62 13.08
C GLY A 2 11.15 13.53 12.69
N LYS A 3 10.25 14.04 13.54
CA LYS A 3 8.83 14.22 13.21
C LYS A 3 8.68 15.51 12.42
N VAL A 4 8.06 15.45 11.23
CA VAL A 4 7.75 16.62 10.39
C VAL A 4 6.26 16.88 10.45
N GLN A 5 5.85 18.15 10.54
CA GLN A 5 4.44 18.53 10.51
C GLN A 5 3.96 18.70 9.07
N MET A 6 2.75 18.21 8.79
CA MET A 6 2.06 18.40 7.51
C MET A 6 0.79 19.22 7.75
N ASN A 7 0.64 20.31 6.98
CA ASN A 7 -0.52 21.19 7.07
C ASN A 7 -1.37 21.04 5.81
N VAL A 8 -2.64 20.70 5.98
CA VAL A 8 -3.59 20.52 4.88
C VAL A 8 -4.86 21.30 5.19
N ARG A 9 -5.38 22.04 4.22
CA ARG A 9 -6.71 22.65 4.29
C ARG A 9 -7.74 21.61 3.87
N VAL A 10 -8.75 21.43 4.70
CA VAL A 10 -9.86 20.49 4.45
C VAL A 10 -11.17 21.22 4.66
N ASP A 11 -12.21 20.74 3.97
CA ASP A 11 -13.56 21.25 4.16
C ASP A 11 -14.05 20.99 5.59
N GLU A 12 -14.85 21.93 6.10
CA GLU A 12 -15.39 21.86 7.47
C GLU A 12 -16.24 20.60 7.69
N ALA A 13 -17.03 20.21 6.69
CA ALA A 13 -17.85 19.00 6.73
C ALA A 13 -16.99 17.74 6.90
N LEU A 14 -15.86 17.65 6.20
CA LEU A 14 -14.93 16.53 6.32
C LEU A 14 -14.29 16.51 7.70
N LYS A 15 -13.83 17.66 8.21
CA LYS A 15 -13.24 17.76 9.55
C LYS A 15 -14.22 17.29 10.62
N LYS A 16 -15.47 17.72 10.53
CA LYS A 16 -16.53 17.33 11.47
C LYS A 16 -16.79 15.82 11.45
N ALA A 17 -16.89 15.22 10.26
CA ALA A 17 -17.08 13.78 10.11
C ALA A 17 -15.92 12.97 10.71
N VAL A 18 -14.67 13.43 10.49
CA VAL A 18 -13.48 12.80 11.07
C VAL A 18 -13.50 12.90 12.60
N ASP A 19 -13.86 14.05 13.16
CA ASP A 19 -13.92 14.25 14.61
C ASP A 19 -14.98 13.38 15.29
N GLU A 20 -16.17 13.29 14.70
CA GLU A 20 -17.24 12.43 15.21
C GLU A 20 -16.84 10.95 15.15
N CYS A 21 -16.25 10.53 14.04
CA CYS A 21 -15.69 9.18 13.84
C CYS A 21 -14.63 8.84 14.89
N CYS A 22 -13.68 9.75 15.12
CA CYS A 22 -12.59 9.56 16.10
C CYS A 22 -13.14 9.54 17.52
N ARG A 23 -14.07 10.43 17.86
CA ARG A 23 -14.71 10.50 19.18
C ARG A 23 -15.47 9.22 19.52
N ALA A 24 -16.26 8.70 18.58
CA ALA A 24 -17.02 7.47 18.77
C ALA A 24 -16.13 6.24 19.02
N ARG A 25 -14.89 6.25 18.51
CA ARG A 25 -13.93 5.13 18.59
C ARG A 25 -12.81 5.36 19.61
N GLY A 26 -12.79 6.49 20.31
CA GLY A 26 -11.73 6.85 21.27
C GLY A 26 -10.36 7.07 20.63
N LEU A 27 -10.32 7.48 19.36
CA LEU A 27 -9.09 7.66 18.58
C LEU A 27 -8.63 9.12 18.56
N VAL A 28 -7.30 9.31 18.50
CA VAL A 28 -6.70 10.63 18.27
C VAL A 28 -6.72 10.92 16.77
N VAL A 29 -7.24 12.09 16.37
CA VAL A 29 -7.36 12.48 14.94
C VAL A 29 -6.03 12.38 14.20
N SER A 30 -4.92 12.85 14.80
CA SER A 30 -3.60 12.76 14.18
C SER A 30 -3.12 11.32 13.98
N HIS A 31 -3.53 10.40 14.86
CA HIS A 31 -3.25 8.98 14.70
C HIS A 31 -4.11 8.41 13.57
N PHE A 32 -5.41 8.67 13.59
CA PHE A 32 -6.35 8.23 12.57
C PHE A 32 -5.90 8.66 11.16
N VAL A 33 -5.56 9.94 10.98
CA VAL A 33 -5.10 10.47 9.69
C VAL A 33 -3.78 9.84 9.27
N ARG A 34 -2.85 9.61 10.20
CA ARG A 34 -1.58 8.97 9.87
C ARG A 34 -1.78 7.54 9.38
N GLU A 35 -2.56 6.72 10.08
CA GLU A 35 -2.82 5.34 9.66
C GLU A 35 -3.55 5.31 8.32
N ALA A 36 -4.60 6.12 8.15
CA ALA A 36 -5.34 6.19 6.89
C ALA A 36 -4.46 6.61 5.69
N LEU A 37 -3.45 7.45 5.92
CA LEU A 37 -2.47 7.82 4.90
C LEU A 37 -1.48 6.68 4.61
N LEU A 38 -1.04 5.94 5.62
CA LEU A 38 -0.16 4.77 5.45
C LEU A 38 -0.90 3.70 4.65
N ASP A 39 -2.10 3.32 5.08
CA ASP A 39 -2.95 2.34 4.38
C ASP A 39 -3.12 2.73 2.91
N ARG A 40 -3.40 4.02 2.63
CA ARG A 40 -3.58 4.49 1.26
C ARG A 40 -2.29 4.49 0.44
N LEU A 41 -1.13 4.74 1.05
CA LEU A 41 0.16 4.67 0.37
C LEU A 41 0.52 3.23 0.03
N GLU A 42 0.29 2.29 0.95
CA GLU A 42 0.49 0.85 0.73
C GLU A 42 -0.38 0.36 -0.44
N GLU A 43 -1.67 0.72 -0.46
CA GLU A 43 -2.56 0.38 -1.58
C GLU A 43 -2.06 0.89 -2.95
N LEU A 44 -1.47 2.09 -2.98
CA LEU A 44 -0.93 2.68 -4.20
C LEU A 44 0.35 1.96 -4.65
N GLU A 45 1.21 1.59 -3.71
CA GLU A 45 2.43 0.82 -3.97
C GLU A 45 2.08 -0.56 -4.54
N ASP A 46 1.10 -1.26 -3.95
CA ASP A 46 0.62 -2.55 -4.46
C ASP A 46 0.16 -2.47 -5.92
N ILE A 47 -0.57 -1.41 -6.28
CA ILE A 47 -1.04 -1.20 -7.66
C ILE A 47 0.14 -1.01 -8.62
N ASP A 48 1.15 -0.26 -8.22
CA ASP A 48 2.31 0.00 -9.05
C ASP A 48 3.20 -1.24 -9.18
N ASP A 49 3.32 -2.04 -8.12
CA ASP A 49 3.98 -3.34 -8.15
C ASP A 49 3.28 -4.32 -9.10
N LEU A 50 1.94 -4.39 -9.07
CA LEU A 50 1.18 -5.20 -10.01
C LEU A 50 1.40 -4.76 -11.46
N LYS A 51 1.49 -3.46 -11.73
CA LYS A 51 1.82 -2.97 -13.08
C LYS A 51 3.22 -3.42 -13.48
N ARG A 52 4.20 -3.30 -12.59
CA ARG A 52 5.59 -3.74 -12.85
C ARG A 52 5.64 -5.22 -13.19
N ILE A 53 5.02 -6.08 -12.36
CA ILE A 53 4.97 -7.53 -12.57
C ILE A 53 4.32 -7.88 -13.91
N ARG A 54 3.24 -7.20 -14.30
CA ARG A 54 2.58 -7.44 -15.60
C ARG A 54 3.48 -7.12 -16.81
N HIS A 55 4.48 -6.27 -16.62
CA HIS A 55 5.44 -5.91 -17.66
C HIS A 55 6.74 -6.72 -17.59
N GLU A 56 6.86 -7.64 -16.62
CA GLU A 56 8.02 -8.52 -16.57
C GLU A 56 8.00 -9.50 -17.74
N PRO A 57 9.16 -9.72 -18.40
CA PRO A 57 9.25 -10.66 -19.49
C PRO A 57 8.94 -12.07 -18.95
N THR A 58 7.87 -12.68 -19.45
CA THR A 58 7.55 -14.07 -19.15
C THR A 58 8.49 -14.99 -19.92
N ARG A 59 8.91 -16.09 -19.28
CA ARG A 59 9.67 -17.17 -19.94
C ARG A 59 8.87 -18.47 -19.94
N PRO A 60 9.06 -19.37 -20.93
CA PRO A 60 8.40 -20.66 -20.94
C PRO A 60 8.74 -21.50 -19.71
N LEU A 61 7.74 -22.17 -19.14
CA LEU A 61 7.91 -23.04 -17.97
C LEU A 61 8.94 -24.15 -18.22
N ALA A 62 8.98 -24.69 -19.46
CA ALA A 62 9.94 -25.72 -19.85
C ALA A 62 11.40 -25.25 -19.71
N ASP A 63 11.69 -23.98 -19.99
CA ASP A 63 13.05 -23.44 -19.84
C ASP A 63 13.43 -23.27 -18.36
N VAL A 64 12.46 -22.90 -17.52
CA VAL A 64 12.64 -22.82 -16.06
C VAL A 64 12.87 -24.21 -15.45
N ILE A 65 12.10 -25.22 -15.85
CA ILE A 65 12.25 -26.60 -15.38
C ILE A 65 13.63 -27.17 -15.74
N ARG A 66 14.10 -26.88 -16.96
CA ARG A 66 15.43 -27.28 -17.45
C ARG A 66 16.54 -26.60 -16.65
N GLU A 67 16.43 -25.27 -16.42
CA GLU A 67 17.39 -24.51 -15.61
C GLU A 67 17.47 -25.02 -14.16
N LEU A 68 16.34 -25.45 -13.60
CA LEU A 68 16.26 -26.02 -12.26
C LEU A 68 16.62 -27.51 -12.19
N HIS A 69 16.95 -28.15 -13.32
CA HIS A 69 17.26 -29.58 -13.42
C HIS A 69 16.13 -30.49 -12.87
N LEU A 70 14.88 -30.06 -13.03
CA LEU A 70 13.69 -30.79 -12.59
C LEU A 70 13.03 -31.59 -13.72
N ASP A 71 13.67 -31.67 -14.88
CA ASP A 71 13.17 -32.40 -16.06
C ASP A 71 13.34 -33.92 -15.97
N GLY A 72 13.85 -34.43 -14.85
CA GLY A 72 13.99 -35.88 -14.61
C GLY A 72 15.17 -36.51 -15.36
N THR A 73 15.98 -35.71 -16.03
CA THR A 73 17.24 -36.13 -16.64
C THR A 73 18.33 -36.09 -15.56
N THR A 74 18.54 -37.23 -14.90
CA THR A 74 19.74 -37.49 -14.09
C THR A 74 20.88 -37.94 -15.00
#